data_AF-A0A2P4TCN2-F1
#
_entry.id   AF-A0A2P4TCN2-F1
#
_cell.length_a   1.000
_cell.length_b   1.000
_cell.length_c   1.000
_cell.angle_alpha   90.00
_cell.angle_beta   90.00
_cell.angle_gamma   90.00
#
_symmetry.space_group_name_H-M   'P 1'
#
loop_
_entity.id
_entity.type
_entity.pdbx_description
1 polymer ?
#
loop_
_entity_poly.entity_id
_entity_poly.type
_entity_poly.pdbx_seq_one_letter_code
_entity_poly.pdbx_strand_id
1 'polypeptide(L)'
;MFIIPGVIDRWELIQAQALSKELRMKQNLQQWQQFNSDLNSIWAWLGETEEELEKLRCLDLSTDIQTIELRIRKLKELQKAIDNRKAIILSINLCSSEFTQSDSEESKKLQERLSQMNIRWDHVCSMIEEWRCSLQDALMQCQDFHEMSHGLLLWLENIDRRKNEIVPINPNLDSEILQDHHRLLMQIRRELLESQLKVASLQDMSCQLLVNAEGKDCLEAKEKVHVIGNRLKLLLKEVIRHIKDLEKALDISSSQLDLSSWSSADELDTSGSVSPVSGQSTPSRQRTPRGKCSLSQPGPSVSSPHSRSIRGGSGSSPSEAGPAWQHPSFFLRVLRAALPLQLFLLLLIGLACLVPMTEEDYSCAMANNFARSFHPMLKYMNGPPPL
;
A
#
# COMPACT_ATOMS: atom_id res chain seq x y z
N MET A 1 48.25 40.66 -72.39
CA MET A 1 47.09 39.94 -71.84
C MET A 1 46.81 40.50 -70.46
N PHE A 2 46.04 41.59 -70.38
CA PHE A 2 45.72 42.23 -69.10
C PHE A 2 44.48 41.56 -68.53
N ILE A 3 44.66 40.67 -67.55
CA ILE A 3 43.55 40.17 -66.75
C ILE A 3 43.16 41.32 -65.83
N ILE A 4 41.95 41.84 -65.99
CA ILE A 4 41.43 42.94 -65.19
C ILE A 4 41.19 42.41 -63.77
N PRO A 5 41.84 42.96 -62.71
CA PRO A 5 41.76 42.44 -61.34
C PRO A 5 40.33 42.22 -60.84
N GLY A 6 39.40 43.11 -61.18
CA GLY A 6 37.99 42.98 -60.78
C GLY A 6 37.21 41.82 -61.41
N VAL A 7 37.73 41.17 -62.46
CA VAL A 7 37.15 39.93 -63.01
C VAL A 7 37.55 38.73 -62.15
N ILE A 8 38.79 38.72 -61.64
CA ILE A 8 39.28 37.68 -60.73
C ILE A 8 38.50 37.78 -59.41
N ASP A 9 38.40 38.96 -58.82
CA ASP A 9 37.67 39.16 -57.54
C ASP A 9 36.19 38.74 -57.63
N ARG A 10 35.52 39.07 -58.75
CA ARG A 10 34.14 38.63 -59.00
C ARG A 10 34.03 37.12 -59.18
N TRP A 11 34.98 36.51 -59.88
CA TRP A 11 35.00 35.06 -60.09
C TRP A 11 35.23 34.32 -58.76
N GLU A 12 36.16 34.78 -57.94
CA GLU A 12 36.43 34.23 -56.59
C GLU A 12 35.21 34.36 -55.67
N LEU A 13 34.50 35.50 -55.70
CA LEU A 13 33.27 35.69 -54.92
C LEU A 13 32.16 34.72 -55.34
N ILE A 14 31.93 34.56 -56.65
CA ILE A 14 30.93 33.63 -57.19
C ILE A 14 31.30 32.19 -56.84
N GLN A 15 32.59 31.85 -56.93
CA GLN A 15 33.10 30.53 -56.56
C GLN A 15 32.88 30.24 -55.06
N ALA A 16 33.19 31.20 -54.19
CA ALA A 16 32.94 31.08 -52.75
C ALA A 16 31.44 30.93 -52.43
N GLN A 17 30.57 31.69 -53.10
CA GLN A 17 29.12 31.55 -52.96
C GLN A 17 28.60 30.20 -53.44
N ALA A 18 29.13 29.69 -54.57
CA ALA A 18 28.76 28.38 -55.10
C ALA A 18 29.18 27.27 -54.12
N LEU A 19 30.40 27.33 -53.59
CA LEU A 19 30.90 26.37 -52.61
C LEU A 19 30.09 26.40 -51.30
N SER A 20 29.78 27.60 -50.80
CA SER A 20 28.93 27.78 -49.62
C SER A 20 27.53 27.20 -49.83
N LYS A 21 26.93 27.45 -51.00
CA LYS A 21 25.61 26.89 -51.37
C LYS A 21 25.66 25.37 -51.48
N GLU A 22 26.72 24.82 -52.05
CA GLU A 22 26.93 23.37 -52.16
C GLU A 22 27.04 22.72 -50.77
N LEU A 23 27.85 23.30 -49.88
CA LEU A 23 28.03 22.80 -48.52
C LEU A 23 26.70 22.82 -47.75
N ARG A 24 25.96 23.94 -47.81
CA ARG A 24 24.64 24.06 -47.19
C ARG A 24 23.64 23.04 -47.75
N MET A 25 23.65 22.82 -49.06
CA MET A 25 22.75 21.84 -49.68
C MET A 25 23.09 20.40 -49.24
N LYS A 26 24.38 20.06 -49.10
CA LYS A 26 24.82 18.77 -48.55
C LYS A 26 24.39 18.60 -47.10
N GLN A 27 24.57 19.63 -46.26
CA GLN A 27 24.14 19.60 -44.86
C GLN A 27 22.62 19.42 -44.72
N ASN A 28 21.82 20.20 -45.46
CA ASN A 28 20.36 20.08 -45.44
C ASN A 28 19.90 18.68 -45.90
N LEU A 29 20.57 18.10 -46.91
CA LEU A 29 20.26 16.75 -47.36
C LEU A 29 20.55 15.70 -46.28
N GLN A 30 21.69 15.82 -45.59
CA GLN A 30 22.04 14.93 -44.48
C GLN A 30 21.06 15.04 -43.32
N GLN A 31 20.69 16.27 -42.93
CA GLN A 31 19.69 16.51 -41.89
C GLN A 31 18.33 15.91 -42.27
N TRP A 32 17.91 16.08 -43.52
CA TRP A 32 16.66 15.47 -44.00
C TRP A 32 16.72 13.94 -43.97
N GLN A 33 17.82 13.33 -44.43
CA GLN A 33 17.99 11.89 -44.38
C GLN A 33 17.94 11.35 -42.95
N GLN A 34 18.64 12.01 -42.02
CA GLN A 34 18.64 11.63 -40.61
C GLN A 34 17.24 11.77 -39.99
N PHE A 35 16.58 12.91 -40.19
CA PHE A 35 15.22 13.16 -39.72
C PHE A 35 14.26 12.06 -40.23
N ASN A 36 14.32 11.72 -41.51
CA ASN A 36 13.39 10.74 -42.08
C ASN A 36 13.68 9.33 -41.57
N SER A 37 14.96 9.00 -41.37
CA SER A 37 15.38 7.75 -40.71
C SER A 37 14.83 7.65 -39.29
N ASP A 38 15.00 8.71 -38.49
CA ASP A 38 14.52 8.76 -37.11
C ASP A 38 12.98 8.69 -37.04
N LEU A 39 12.29 9.44 -37.89
CA LEU A 39 10.83 9.41 -38.00
C LEU A 39 10.33 8.01 -38.36
N ASN A 40 10.94 7.35 -39.34
CA ASN A 40 10.59 5.97 -39.71
C ASN A 40 10.86 4.98 -38.57
N SER A 41 11.99 5.13 -37.87
CA SER A 41 12.36 4.28 -36.74
C SER A 41 11.35 4.41 -35.58
N ILE A 42 10.98 5.64 -35.22
CA ILE A 42 9.95 5.89 -34.20
C ILE A 42 8.60 5.35 -34.63
N TRP A 43 8.19 5.54 -35.89
CA TRP A 43 6.93 5.01 -36.42
C TRP A 43 6.83 3.49 -36.32
N ALA A 44 7.89 2.77 -36.70
CA ALA A 44 7.94 1.31 -36.61
C ALA A 44 7.85 0.86 -35.14
N TRP A 45 8.67 1.48 -34.27
CA TRP A 45 8.69 1.14 -32.86
C TRP A 45 7.36 1.41 -32.15
N LEU A 46 6.67 2.51 -32.49
CA LEU A 46 5.34 2.81 -31.95
C LEU A 46 4.34 1.70 -32.33
N GLY A 47 4.36 1.22 -33.58
CA GLY A 47 3.50 0.11 -34.01
C GLY A 47 3.75 -1.18 -33.24
N GLU A 48 5.01 -1.57 -33.11
CA GLU A 48 5.41 -2.77 -32.36
C GLU A 48 5.01 -2.68 -30.88
N THR A 49 5.23 -1.50 -30.28
CA THR A 49 4.97 -1.28 -28.85
C THR A 49 3.49 -1.21 -28.53
N GLU A 50 2.68 -0.57 -29.38
CA GLU A 50 1.22 -0.57 -29.25
C GLU A 50 0.65 -1.98 -29.33
N GLU A 51 1.11 -2.80 -30.28
CA GLU A 51 0.66 -4.19 -30.40
C GLU A 51 1.08 -5.04 -29.18
N GLU A 52 2.30 -4.83 -28.67
CA GLU A 52 2.77 -5.48 -27.46
C GLU A 52 1.95 -5.07 -26.23
N LEU A 53 1.67 -3.77 -26.07
CA LEU A 53 0.86 -3.25 -24.96
C LEU A 53 -0.58 -3.76 -25.01
N GLU A 54 -1.20 -3.85 -26.19
CA GLU A 54 -2.56 -4.38 -26.30
C GLU A 54 -2.61 -5.86 -25.91
N LYS A 55 -1.59 -6.66 -26.29
CA LYS A 55 -1.45 -8.05 -25.84
C LYS A 55 -1.31 -8.14 -24.32
N LEU A 56 -0.47 -7.30 -23.73
CA LEU A 56 -0.25 -7.25 -22.28
C LEU A 56 -1.50 -6.82 -21.51
N ARG A 57 -2.31 -5.93 -22.09
CA ARG A 57 -3.60 -5.50 -21.53
C ARG A 57 -4.65 -6.60 -21.59
N CYS A 58 -4.68 -7.37 -22.69
CA CYS A 58 -5.60 -8.50 -22.84
C CYS A 58 -5.24 -9.70 -21.93
N LEU A 59 -4.00 -9.78 -21.44
CA LEU A 59 -3.59 -10.85 -20.54
C LEU A 59 -4.04 -10.53 -19.11
N ASP A 60 -5.09 -11.23 -18.65
CA ASP A 60 -5.65 -11.11 -17.30
C ASP A 60 -4.57 -11.08 -16.23
N LEU A 61 -4.77 -10.23 -15.22
CA LEU A 61 -3.81 -9.96 -14.17
C LEU A 61 -3.73 -11.15 -13.21
N SER A 62 -2.99 -12.17 -13.64
CA SER A 62 -2.66 -13.32 -12.80
C SER A 62 -2.00 -12.83 -11.51
N THR A 63 -2.51 -13.34 -10.40
CA THR A 63 -1.98 -13.07 -9.05
C THR A 63 -0.79 -13.95 -8.69
N ASP A 64 -0.30 -14.78 -9.62
CA ASP A 64 0.91 -15.57 -9.44
C ASP A 64 2.13 -14.63 -9.30
N ILE A 65 2.91 -14.84 -8.24
CA ILE A 65 4.06 -14.00 -7.93
C ILE A 65 5.10 -14.00 -9.05
N GLN A 66 5.32 -15.15 -9.72
CA GLN A 66 6.27 -15.22 -10.83
C GLN A 66 5.77 -14.44 -12.05
N THR A 67 4.47 -14.48 -12.30
CA THR A 67 3.81 -13.73 -13.36
C THR A 67 3.83 -12.23 -13.07
N ILE A 68 3.58 -11.81 -11.83
CA ILE A 68 3.71 -10.41 -11.41
C ILE A 68 5.16 -9.92 -11.58
N GLU A 69 6.16 -10.71 -11.16
CA GLU A 69 7.58 -10.38 -11.34
C GLU A 69 7.98 -10.26 -12.81
N LEU A 70 7.46 -11.14 -13.68
CA LEU A 70 7.67 -11.07 -15.12
C LEU A 70 7.09 -9.79 -15.70
N ARG A 71 5.86 -9.42 -15.32
CA ARG A 71 5.19 -8.20 -15.76
C ARG A 71 5.94 -6.95 -15.29
N ILE A 72 6.42 -6.92 -14.04
CA ILE A 72 7.24 -5.82 -13.51
C ILE A 72 8.53 -5.67 -14.31
N ARG A 73 9.21 -6.77 -14.66
CA ARG A 73 10.40 -6.71 -15.54
C ARG A 73 10.06 -6.12 -16.89
N LYS A 74 8.98 -6.58 -17.51
CA LYS A 74 8.56 -6.10 -18.82
C LYS A 74 8.19 -4.61 -18.80
N LEU A 75 7.50 -4.15 -17.75
CA LEU A 75 7.19 -2.74 -17.54
C LEU A 75 8.46 -1.87 -17.46
N LYS A 76 9.48 -2.33 -16.71
CA LYS A 76 10.77 -1.64 -16.63
C LYS A 76 11.48 -1.57 -17.97
N GLU A 77 11.41 -2.63 -18.77
CA GLU A 77 11.97 -2.64 -20.13
C GLU A 77 11.27 -1.61 -21.04
N LEU A 78 9.94 -1.54 -21.00
CA LEU A 78 9.16 -0.57 -21.79
C LEU A 78 9.42 0.88 -21.35
N GLN A 79 9.49 1.14 -20.04
CA GLN A 79 9.85 2.47 -19.51
C GLN A 79 11.24 2.90 -19.99
N LYS A 80 12.22 2.01 -19.95
CA LYS A 80 13.57 2.27 -20.49
C LYS A 80 13.53 2.53 -22.00
N ALA A 81 12.70 1.80 -22.74
CA ALA A 81 12.56 1.98 -24.19
C ALA A 81 11.97 3.36 -24.56
N ILE A 82 11.02 3.86 -23.76
CA ILE A 82 10.50 5.23 -23.82
C ILE A 82 11.61 6.23 -23.53
N ASP A 83 12.32 6.07 -22.41
CA ASP A 83 13.36 7.03 -22.01
C ASP A 83 14.45 7.21 -23.07
N ASN A 84 14.88 6.11 -23.70
CA ASN A 84 15.87 6.13 -24.76
C ASN A 84 15.40 6.87 -26.03
N ARG A 85 14.09 7.00 -26.25
CA ARG A 85 13.51 7.61 -27.46
C ARG A 85 13.05 9.04 -27.28
N LYS A 86 12.93 9.53 -26.04
CA LYS A 86 12.57 10.93 -25.74
C LYS A 86 13.43 11.93 -26.50
N ALA A 87 14.75 11.73 -26.50
CA ALA A 87 15.67 12.63 -27.20
C ALA A 87 15.47 12.62 -28.72
N ILE A 88 15.16 11.46 -29.32
CA ILE A 88 14.91 11.32 -30.76
C ILE A 88 13.63 12.05 -31.14
N ILE A 89 12.55 11.90 -30.36
CA ILE A 89 11.29 12.60 -30.61
C ILE A 89 11.43 14.11 -30.46
N LEU A 90 12.16 14.57 -29.45
CA LEU A 90 12.47 15.99 -29.29
C LEU A 90 13.26 16.52 -30.50
N SER A 91 14.27 15.78 -30.97
CA SER A 91 15.03 16.12 -32.17
C SER A 91 14.14 16.22 -33.41
N ILE A 92 13.29 15.21 -33.66
CA ILE A 92 12.32 15.23 -34.77
C ILE A 92 11.42 16.47 -34.67
N ASN A 93 10.83 16.74 -33.50
CA ASN A 93 9.91 17.86 -33.33
C ASN A 93 10.61 19.22 -33.51
N LEU A 94 11.85 19.38 -33.04
CA LEU A 94 12.63 20.61 -33.25
C LEU A 94 13.00 20.82 -34.72
N CYS A 95 13.51 19.78 -35.39
CA CYS A 95 13.92 19.85 -36.80
C CYS A 95 12.74 19.90 -37.77
N SER A 96 11.53 19.52 -37.35
CA SER A 96 10.35 19.46 -38.22
C SER A 96 10.05 20.78 -38.95
N SER A 97 10.24 21.90 -38.25
CA SER A 97 9.96 23.24 -38.78
C SER A 97 10.78 23.59 -40.01
N GLU A 98 11.97 23.02 -40.18
CA GLU A 98 12.84 23.27 -41.34
C GLU A 98 12.27 22.64 -42.62
N PHE A 99 11.46 21.58 -42.47
CA PHE A 99 10.92 20.80 -43.58
C PHE A 99 9.43 21.08 -43.86
N THR A 100 8.70 21.70 -42.90
CA THR A 100 7.27 21.98 -43.03
C THR A 100 6.92 23.44 -43.36
N GLN A 101 7.90 24.27 -43.71
CA GLN A 101 7.68 25.71 -44.00
C GLN A 101 7.00 25.99 -45.34
N SER A 102 7.07 25.06 -46.30
CA SER A 102 6.46 25.27 -47.62
C SER A 102 4.96 24.92 -47.58
N ASP A 103 4.14 25.64 -48.36
CA ASP A 103 2.70 25.34 -48.50
C ASP A 103 2.44 24.21 -49.52
N SER A 104 3.43 23.33 -49.71
CA SER A 104 3.36 22.20 -50.63
C SER A 104 2.54 21.05 -50.04
N GLU A 105 1.93 20.23 -50.90
CA GLU A 105 1.20 19.04 -50.44
C GLU A 105 2.08 18.05 -49.67
N GLU A 106 3.36 17.91 -50.05
CA GLU A 106 4.30 17.04 -49.34
C GLU A 106 4.60 17.56 -47.92
N SER A 107 4.68 18.88 -47.75
CA SER A 107 4.83 19.52 -46.43
C SER A 107 3.61 19.29 -45.54
N LYS A 108 2.39 19.41 -46.09
CA LYS A 108 1.15 19.13 -45.36
C LYS A 108 1.04 17.66 -44.94
N LYS A 109 1.38 16.72 -45.82
CA LYS A 109 1.44 15.28 -45.49
C LYS A 109 2.45 15.00 -44.38
N LEU A 110 3.63 15.65 -44.43
CA LEU A 110 4.64 15.49 -43.39
C LEU A 110 4.15 16.03 -42.04
N GLN A 111 3.49 17.19 -42.03
CA GLN A 111 2.92 17.77 -40.83
C GLN A 111 1.84 16.86 -40.21
N GLU A 112 0.97 16.28 -41.03
CA GLU A 112 -0.01 15.29 -40.57
C GLU A 112 0.66 14.04 -39.98
N ARG A 113 1.70 13.52 -40.65
CA ARG A 113 2.46 12.37 -40.16
C ARG A 113 3.14 12.63 -38.81
N LEU A 114 3.66 13.85 -38.61
CA LEU A 114 4.26 14.28 -37.34
C LEU A 114 3.21 14.42 -36.23
N SER A 115 2.05 14.99 -36.56
CA SER A 115 0.91 15.08 -35.65
C SER A 115 0.50 13.69 -35.15
N GLN A 116 0.31 12.75 -36.08
CA GLN A 116 -0.03 11.37 -35.76
C GLN A 116 1.05 10.66 -34.93
N MET A 117 2.33 10.88 -35.25
CA MET A 117 3.44 10.33 -34.45
C MET A 117 3.37 10.81 -32.99
N ASN A 118 3.15 12.11 -32.77
CA ASN A 118 3.07 12.68 -31.43
C ASN A 118 1.85 12.15 -30.67
N ILE A 119 0.68 12.06 -31.31
CA ILE A 119 -0.52 11.46 -30.71
C ILE A 119 -0.27 10.01 -30.28
N ARG A 120 0.35 9.19 -31.16
CA ARG A 120 0.69 7.80 -30.85
C ARG A 120 1.72 7.67 -29.75
N TRP A 121 2.72 8.55 -29.73
CA TRP A 121 3.69 8.62 -28.65
C TRP A 121 3.03 8.90 -27.30
N ASP A 122 2.17 9.91 -27.23
CA ASP A 122 1.45 10.26 -26.00
C ASP A 122 0.51 9.12 -25.56
N HIS A 123 -0.12 8.44 -26.52
CA HIS A 123 -0.94 7.27 -26.27
C HIS A 123 -0.13 6.11 -25.67
N VAL A 124 1.02 5.75 -26.26
CA VAL A 124 1.90 4.70 -25.71
C VAL A 124 2.40 5.07 -24.31
N CYS A 125 2.79 6.34 -24.09
CA CYS A 125 3.19 6.81 -22.76
C CYS A 125 2.06 6.62 -21.74
N SER A 126 0.83 6.97 -22.13
CA SER A 126 -0.36 6.84 -21.27
C SER A 126 -0.68 5.38 -20.98
N MET A 127 -0.66 4.50 -21.98
CA MET A 127 -0.89 3.05 -21.80
C MET A 127 0.13 2.42 -20.84
N ILE A 128 1.41 2.78 -20.95
CA ILE A 128 2.45 2.28 -20.05
C ILE A 128 2.20 2.75 -18.61
N GLU A 129 1.77 4.00 -18.44
CA GLU A 129 1.48 4.56 -17.12
C GLU A 129 0.21 3.96 -16.49
N GLU A 130 -0.84 3.77 -17.28
CA GLU A 130 -2.05 3.06 -16.86
C GLU A 130 -1.73 1.62 -16.45
N TRP A 131 -0.91 0.93 -17.24
CA TRP A 131 -0.47 -0.43 -16.93
C TRP A 131 0.38 -0.49 -15.66
N ARG A 132 1.27 0.49 -15.44
CA ARG A 132 2.04 0.66 -14.21
C ARG A 132 1.12 0.79 -12.99
N CYS A 133 0.14 1.69 -13.06
CA CYS A 133 -0.83 1.90 -11.98
C CYS A 133 -1.62 0.63 -11.68
N SER A 134 -2.16 -0.03 -12.71
CA SER A 134 -2.92 -1.28 -12.57
C SER A 134 -2.09 -2.39 -11.90
N LEU A 135 -0.83 -2.57 -12.32
CA LEU A 135 0.09 -3.52 -11.69
C LEU A 135 0.37 -3.19 -10.22
N GLN A 136 0.55 -1.91 -9.90
CA GLN A 136 0.80 -1.45 -8.53
C GLN A 136 -0.42 -1.69 -7.63
N ASP A 137 -1.62 -1.37 -8.12
CA ASP A 137 -2.87 -1.57 -7.39
C ASP A 137 -3.11 -3.05 -7.09
N ALA A 138 -2.86 -3.92 -8.08
CA ALA A 138 -3.00 -5.37 -7.87
C ALA A 138 -1.98 -5.94 -6.90
N LEU A 139 -0.72 -5.47 -6.96
CA LEU A 139 0.30 -5.87 -6.00
C LEU A 139 -0.08 -5.46 -4.56
N MET A 140 -0.58 -4.24 -4.40
CA MET A 140 -1.04 -3.73 -3.09
C MET A 140 -2.21 -4.55 -2.56
N GLN A 141 -3.22 -4.83 -3.40
CA GLN A 141 -4.35 -5.69 -3.01
C GLN A 141 -3.89 -7.11 -2.62
N CYS A 142 -2.94 -7.69 -3.36
CA CYS A 142 -2.37 -9.01 -3.02
C CYS A 142 -1.67 -8.96 -1.66
N GLN A 143 -0.86 -7.93 -1.42
CA GLN A 143 -0.15 -7.75 -0.16
C GLN A 143 -1.11 -7.58 1.01
N ASP A 144 -2.09 -6.70 0.90
CA ASP A 144 -3.09 -6.44 1.95
C ASP A 144 -3.86 -7.72 2.31
N PHE A 145 -4.26 -8.49 1.29
CA PHE A 145 -4.89 -9.79 1.50
C PHE A 145 -3.99 -10.77 2.24
N HIS A 146 -2.73 -10.91 1.81
CA HIS A 146 -1.77 -11.82 2.44
C HIS A 146 -1.47 -11.43 3.89
N GLU A 147 -1.26 -10.14 4.16
CA GLU A 147 -0.99 -9.62 5.49
C GLU A 147 -2.19 -9.83 6.42
N MET A 148 -3.40 -9.49 5.99
CA MET A 148 -4.62 -9.71 6.77
C MET A 148 -4.88 -11.21 7.01
N SER A 149 -4.71 -12.05 5.98
CA SER A 149 -4.89 -13.50 6.09
C SER A 149 -3.91 -14.10 7.08
N HIS A 150 -2.62 -13.77 6.95
CA HIS A 150 -1.58 -14.27 7.85
C HIS A 150 -1.79 -13.77 9.29
N GLY A 151 -2.09 -12.48 9.46
CA GLY A 151 -2.39 -11.89 10.76
C GLY A 151 -3.58 -12.56 11.46
N LEU A 152 -4.65 -12.88 10.72
CA LEU A 152 -5.79 -13.60 11.26
C LEU A 152 -5.45 -15.04 11.65
N LEU A 153 -4.62 -15.75 10.88
CA LEU A 153 -4.18 -17.11 11.21
C LEU A 153 -3.38 -17.14 12.52
N LEU A 154 -2.38 -16.27 12.65
CA LEU A 154 -1.60 -16.15 13.89
C LEU A 154 -2.46 -15.75 15.08
N TRP A 155 -3.40 -14.82 14.86
CA TRP A 155 -4.33 -14.40 15.90
C TRP A 155 -5.25 -15.54 16.35
N LEU A 156 -5.80 -16.34 15.42
CA LEU A 156 -6.62 -17.52 15.73
C LEU A 156 -5.83 -18.58 16.50
N GLU A 157 -4.55 -18.78 16.18
CA GLU A 157 -3.66 -19.68 16.92
C GLU A 157 -3.42 -19.18 18.35
N ASN A 158 -3.20 -17.88 18.54
CA ASN A 158 -3.07 -17.28 19.86
C ASN A 158 -4.37 -17.41 20.70
N ILE A 159 -5.54 -17.24 20.07
CA ILE A 159 -6.83 -17.46 20.74
C ILE A 159 -6.97 -18.92 21.18
N ASP A 160 -6.60 -19.88 20.32
CA ASP A 160 -6.66 -21.30 20.66
C ASP A 160 -5.71 -21.63 21.83
N ARG A 161 -4.48 -21.08 21.84
CA ARG A 161 -3.53 -21.23 22.95
C ARG A 161 -4.11 -20.71 24.26
N ARG A 162 -4.61 -19.46 24.29
CA ARG A 162 -5.24 -18.86 25.50
C ARG A 162 -6.43 -19.67 25.99
N LYS A 163 -7.25 -20.20 25.07
CA LYS A 163 -8.36 -21.09 25.42
C LYS A 163 -7.85 -22.42 25.99
N ASN A 164 -6.79 -23.00 25.43
CA ASN A 164 -6.21 -24.27 25.89
C ASN A 164 -5.51 -24.15 27.26
N GLU A 165 -5.11 -22.94 27.69
CA GLU A 165 -4.62 -22.70 29.07
C GLU A 165 -5.73 -22.86 30.13
N ILE A 166 -7.00 -22.70 29.72
CA ILE A 166 -8.17 -22.78 30.61
C ILE A 166 -8.82 -24.19 30.56
N VAL A 167 -8.60 -24.92 29.46
CA VAL A 167 -9.26 -26.19 29.16
C VAL A 167 -8.27 -27.35 29.29
N PRO A 168 -8.62 -28.48 29.96
CA PRO A 168 -9.93 -28.81 30.51
C PRO A 168 -10.26 -28.08 31.82
N ILE A 169 -11.53 -27.72 31.99
CA ILE A 169 -12.04 -27.08 33.21
C ILE A 169 -11.96 -28.10 34.35
N ASN A 170 -11.16 -27.80 35.38
CA ASN A 170 -11.08 -28.60 36.59
C ASN A 170 -12.06 -28.04 37.64
N PRO A 171 -13.17 -28.73 37.96
CA PRO A 171 -14.19 -28.23 38.88
C PRO A 171 -13.74 -28.17 40.34
N ASN A 172 -12.59 -28.76 40.68
CA ASN A 172 -12.04 -28.77 42.04
C ASN A 172 -11.10 -27.58 42.33
N LEU A 173 -10.95 -26.65 41.38
CA LEU A 173 -10.20 -25.41 41.58
C LEU A 173 -10.97 -24.43 42.47
N ASP A 174 -10.23 -23.53 43.14
CA ASP A 174 -10.83 -22.48 43.96
C ASP A 174 -11.83 -21.63 43.15
N SER A 175 -12.91 -21.21 43.81
CA SER A 175 -14.00 -20.43 43.19
C SER A 175 -13.49 -19.15 42.52
N GLU A 176 -12.48 -18.50 43.11
CA GLU A 176 -11.84 -17.30 42.56
C GLU A 176 -11.15 -17.59 41.21
N ILE A 177 -10.42 -18.71 41.11
CA ILE A 177 -9.75 -19.14 39.87
C ILE A 177 -10.78 -19.48 38.78
N LEU A 178 -11.87 -20.17 39.15
CA LEU A 178 -12.95 -20.48 38.21
C LEU A 178 -13.65 -19.23 37.68
N GLN A 179 -13.84 -18.20 38.53
CA GLN A 179 -14.36 -16.90 38.10
C GLN A 179 -13.39 -16.18 37.16
N ASP A 180 -12.07 -16.26 37.42
CA ASP A 180 -11.05 -15.71 36.52
C ASP A 180 -11.06 -16.37 35.15
N HIS A 181 -11.11 -17.70 35.12
CA HIS A 181 -11.28 -18.46 33.88
C HIS A 181 -12.55 -18.05 33.11
N HIS A 182 -13.65 -17.77 33.82
CA HIS A 182 -14.91 -17.33 33.19
C HIS A 182 -14.76 -15.96 32.55
N ARG A 183 -14.14 -15.01 33.25
CA ARG A 183 -13.82 -13.67 32.71
C ARG A 183 -12.95 -13.78 31.46
N LEU A 184 -11.91 -14.60 31.48
CA LEU A 184 -11.02 -14.81 30.34
C LEU A 184 -11.73 -15.42 29.13
N LEU A 185 -12.55 -16.46 29.32
CA LEU A 185 -13.32 -17.06 28.23
C LEU A 185 -14.37 -16.09 27.65
N MET A 186 -15.02 -15.29 28.50
CA MET A 186 -15.94 -14.23 28.06
C MET A 186 -15.22 -13.14 27.26
N GLN A 187 -13.99 -12.80 27.63
CA GLN A 187 -13.15 -11.89 26.86
C GLN A 187 -12.80 -12.50 25.48
N ILE A 188 -12.33 -13.76 25.44
CA ILE A 188 -12.05 -14.47 24.18
C ILE A 188 -13.28 -14.50 23.27
N ARG A 189 -14.47 -14.79 23.82
CA ARG A 189 -15.73 -14.77 23.07
C ARG A 189 -15.99 -13.41 22.42
N ARG A 190 -15.77 -12.32 23.16
CA ARG A 190 -15.95 -10.95 22.64
C ARG A 190 -14.98 -10.68 21.48
N GLU A 191 -13.70 -10.98 21.67
CA GLU A 191 -12.67 -10.80 20.64
C GLU A 191 -12.99 -11.61 19.37
N LEU A 192 -13.49 -12.85 19.51
CA LEU A 192 -13.97 -13.69 18.41
C LEU A 192 -15.16 -13.07 17.65
N LEU A 193 -16.12 -12.47 18.35
CA LEU A 193 -17.25 -11.79 17.72
C LEU A 193 -16.81 -10.54 16.95
N GLU A 194 -15.93 -9.73 17.54
CA GLU A 194 -15.38 -8.51 16.90
C GLU A 194 -14.57 -8.83 15.65
N SER A 195 -13.83 -9.95 15.65
CA SER A 195 -13.02 -10.38 14.51
C SER A 195 -13.83 -10.81 13.27
N GLN A 196 -15.16 -10.98 13.38
CA GLN A 196 -16.01 -11.31 12.23
C GLN A 196 -15.96 -10.24 11.13
N LEU A 197 -15.85 -8.96 11.50
CA LEU A 197 -15.70 -7.86 10.54
C LEU A 197 -14.39 -7.96 9.75
N LYS A 198 -13.32 -8.42 10.40
CA LYS A 198 -12.03 -8.63 9.74
C LYS A 198 -12.10 -9.78 8.73
N VAL A 199 -12.81 -10.86 9.06
CA VAL A 199 -13.05 -11.97 8.11
C VAL A 199 -13.93 -11.52 6.95
N ALA A 200 -14.95 -10.68 7.19
CA ALA A 200 -15.76 -10.10 6.12
C ALA A 200 -14.92 -9.20 5.20
N SER A 201 -14.04 -8.37 5.77
CA SER A 201 -13.09 -7.56 4.99
C SER A 201 -12.12 -8.42 4.19
N LEU A 202 -11.61 -9.52 4.75
CA LEU A 202 -10.75 -10.46 4.04
C LEU A 202 -11.50 -11.12 2.88
N GLN A 203 -12.79 -11.41 3.06
CA GLN A 203 -13.63 -11.95 2.00
C GLN A 203 -13.86 -10.94 0.87
N ASP A 204 -14.05 -9.66 1.20
CA ASP A 204 -14.16 -8.59 0.21
C ASP A 204 -12.85 -8.42 -0.59
N MET A 205 -11.70 -8.37 0.10
CA MET A 205 -10.37 -8.34 -0.53
C MET A 205 -10.19 -9.54 -1.49
N SER A 206 -10.60 -10.74 -1.07
CA SER A 206 -10.57 -11.91 -1.94
C SER A 206 -11.46 -11.71 -3.17
N CYS A 207 -12.69 -11.23 -3.03
CA CYS A 207 -13.57 -10.95 -4.16
C CYS A 207 -12.91 -9.99 -5.16
N GLN A 208 -12.29 -8.90 -4.70
CA GLN A 208 -11.62 -7.92 -5.57
C GLN A 208 -10.46 -8.54 -6.36
N LEU A 209 -9.63 -9.35 -5.71
CA LEU A 209 -8.54 -10.09 -6.37
C LEU A 209 -9.05 -11.08 -7.43
N LEU A 210 -10.21 -11.69 -7.17
CA LEU A 210 -10.81 -12.72 -8.02
C LEU A 210 -11.50 -12.17 -9.27
N VAL A 211 -11.91 -10.90 -9.29
CA VAL A 211 -12.51 -10.28 -10.49
C VAL A 211 -11.52 -10.24 -11.64
N ASN A 212 -10.20 -10.22 -11.35
CA ASN A 212 -9.14 -10.05 -12.34
C ASN A 212 -8.29 -11.32 -12.55
N ALA A 213 -8.62 -12.43 -11.89
CA ALA A 213 -7.80 -13.64 -11.86
C ALA A 213 -8.60 -14.91 -12.18
N GLU A 214 -8.35 -15.52 -13.33
CA GLU A 214 -8.74 -16.91 -13.62
C GLU A 214 -7.58 -17.86 -13.32
N GLY A 215 -7.85 -19.00 -12.65
CA GLY A 215 -6.87 -20.07 -12.46
C GLY A 215 -6.70 -20.56 -11.02
N LYS A 216 -5.54 -21.19 -10.76
CA LYS A 216 -5.24 -21.95 -9.54
C LYS A 216 -5.12 -21.07 -8.28
N ASP A 217 -4.68 -19.83 -8.39
CA ASP A 217 -4.46 -18.93 -7.24
C ASP A 217 -5.76 -18.31 -6.72
N CYS A 218 -6.76 -18.18 -7.62
CA CYS A 218 -8.14 -17.89 -7.27
C CYS A 218 -8.71 -18.95 -6.29
N LEU A 219 -8.25 -20.21 -6.41
CA LEU A 219 -8.64 -21.27 -5.47
C LEU A 219 -7.92 -21.12 -4.12
N GLU A 220 -6.63 -20.76 -4.10
CA GLU A 220 -5.87 -20.61 -2.85
C GLU A 220 -6.43 -19.47 -1.98
N ALA A 221 -6.72 -18.31 -2.56
CA ALA A 221 -7.30 -17.18 -1.82
C ALA A 221 -8.66 -17.55 -1.22
N LYS A 222 -9.53 -18.18 -2.02
CA LYS A 222 -10.85 -18.68 -1.55
C LYS A 222 -10.71 -19.70 -0.44
N GLU A 223 -9.77 -20.64 -0.57
CA GLU A 223 -9.52 -21.67 0.42
C GLU A 223 -9.03 -21.05 1.74
N LYS A 224 -8.08 -20.11 1.69
CA LYS A 224 -7.60 -19.38 2.88
C LYS A 224 -8.73 -18.65 3.61
N VAL A 225 -9.57 -17.91 2.88
CA VAL A 225 -10.74 -17.23 3.46
C VAL A 225 -11.68 -18.25 4.11
N HIS A 226 -11.96 -19.34 3.42
CA HIS A 226 -12.84 -20.40 3.93
C HIS A 226 -12.29 -21.04 5.22
N VAL A 227 -11.00 -21.39 5.25
CA VAL A 227 -10.33 -21.98 6.41
C VAL A 227 -10.38 -21.04 7.60
N ILE A 228 -10.03 -19.76 7.42
CA ILE A 228 -10.07 -18.75 8.48
C ILE A 228 -11.49 -18.57 9.02
N GLY A 229 -12.48 -18.40 8.12
CA GLY A 229 -13.88 -18.22 8.51
C GLY A 229 -14.44 -19.44 9.24
N ASN A 230 -14.13 -20.65 8.77
CA ASN A 230 -14.56 -21.89 9.42
C ASN A 230 -13.89 -22.06 10.79
N ARG A 231 -12.58 -21.83 10.89
CA ARG A 231 -11.84 -21.91 12.16
C ARG A 231 -12.38 -20.95 13.20
N LEU A 232 -12.65 -19.70 12.82
CA LEU A 232 -13.28 -18.71 13.68
C LEU A 232 -14.63 -19.20 14.22
N LYS A 233 -15.49 -19.70 13.32
CA LYS A 233 -16.82 -20.22 13.67
C LYS A 233 -16.76 -21.41 14.63
N LEU A 234 -15.81 -22.33 14.40
CA LEU A 234 -15.60 -23.49 15.27
C LEU A 234 -15.09 -23.07 16.65
N LEU A 235 -14.08 -22.19 16.72
CA LEU A 235 -13.56 -21.67 17.99
C LEU A 235 -14.63 -20.95 18.80
N LEU A 236 -15.44 -20.11 18.15
CA LEU A 236 -16.54 -19.41 18.80
C LEU A 236 -17.55 -20.40 19.42
N LYS A 237 -17.93 -21.45 18.69
CA LYS A 237 -18.80 -22.51 19.23
C LYS A 237 -18.18 -23.23 20.42
N GLU A 238 -16.88 -23.52 20.34
CA GLU A 238 -16.15 -24.22 21.39
C GLU A 238 -16.07 -23.38 22.67
N VAL A 239 -15.68 -22.10 22.55
CA VAL A 239 -15.61 -21.16 23.68
C VAL A 239 -16.98 -20.97 24.31
N ILE A 240 -18.05 -20.84 23.52
CA ILE A 240 -19.42 -20.76 24.06
C ILE A 240 -19.79 -22.02 24.85
N ARG A 241 -19.37 -23.20 24.39
CA ARG A 241 -19.59 -24.45 25.14
C ARG A 241 -18.80 -24.46 26.44
N HIS A 242 -17.51 -24.12 26.41
CA HIS A 242 -16.66 -24.08 27.60
C HIS A 242 -17.15 -23.06 28.64
N ILE A 243 -17.64 -21.89 28.22
CA ILE A 243 -18.28 -20.92 29.13
C ILE A 243 -19.46 -21.56 29.87
N LYS A 244 -20.34 -22.27 29.16
CA LYS A 244 -21.49 -22.95 29.77
C LYS A 244 -21.07 -24.08 30.72
N ASP A 245 -20.01 -24.81 30.38
CA ASP A 245 -19.51 -25.89 31.22
C ASP A 245 -18.86 -25.32 32.50
N LEU A 246 -18.20 -24.16 32.40
CA LEU A 246 -17.62 -23.45 33.54
C LEU A 246 -18.68 -22.82 34.44
N GLU A 247 -19.75 -22.26 33.87
CA GLU A 247 -20.91 -21.75 34.62
C GLU A 247 -21.53 -22.85 35.48
N LYS A 248 -21.70 -24.06 34.93
CA LYS A 248 -22.19 -25.21 35.71
C LYS A 248 -21.22 -25.60 36.83
N ALA A 249 -19.91 -25.55 36.61
CA ALA A 249 -18.93 -25.87 37.63
C ALA A 249 -18.94 -24.86 38.78
N LEU A 250 -19.12 -23.56 38.47
CA LEU A 250 -19.28 -22.50 39.45
C LEU A 250 -20.57 -22.68 40.29
N ASP A 251 -21.69 -23.04 39.65
CA ASP A 251 -22.95 -23.31 40.34
C ASP A 251 -22.81 -24.48 41.33
N ILE A 252 -22.13 -25.56 40.92
CA ILE A 252 -21.87 -26.73 41.78
C ILE A 252 -20.98 -26.34 42.96
N SER A 253 -19.88 -25.60 42.71
CA SER A 253 -18.95 -25.13 43.75
C SER A 253 -19.66 -24.25 44.78
N SER A 254 -20.54 -23.34 44.33
CA SER A 254 -21.36 -22.49 45.21
C SER A 254 -22.29 -23.32 46.08
N SER A 255 -22.99 -24.31 45.51
CA SER A 255 -23.90 -25.17 46.25
C SER A 255 -23.21 -26.05 47.31
N GLN A 256 -21.96 -26.46 47.05
CA GLN A 256 -21.15 -27.25 47.98
C GLN A 256 -20.67 -26.41 49.17
N LEU A 257 -20.30 -25.15 48.94
CA LEU A 257 -19.96 -24.20 50.00
C LEU A 257 -21.16 -23.94 50.93
N ASP A 258 -22.36 -23.73 50.37
CA ASP A 258 -23.58 -23.54 51.17
C ASP A 258 -23.89 -24.76 52.05
N LEU A 259 -23.79 -25.99 51.52
CA LEU A 259 -24.03 -27.20 52.30
C LEU A 259 -22.99 -27.41 53.42
N SER A 260 -21.72 -27.09 53.17
CA SER A 260 -20.66 -27.18 54.19
C SER A 260 -20.80 -26.11 55.29
N SER A 261 -21.31 -24.92 54.93
CA SER A 261 -21.59 -23.82 55.86
C SER A 261 -22.73 -24.18 56.82
N TRP A 262 -23.74 -24.92 56.35
CA TRP A 262 -24.87 -25.38 57.18
C TRP A 262 -24.49 -26.58 58.05
N SER A 263 -23.63 -27.48 57.57
CA SER A 263 -23.14 -28.64 58.34
C SER A 263 -22.18 -28.25 59.47
N SER A 264 -21.54 -27.07 59.42
CA SER A 264 -20.65 -26.57 60.47
C SER A 264 -21.37 -25.86 61.62
N ALA A 265 -22.69 -25.67 61.53
CA ALA A 265 -23.48 -24.93 62.52
C ALA A 265 -24.09 -25.79 63.64
N ASP A 266 -23.98 -27.12 63.58
CA ASP A 266 -24.67 -28.05 64.50
C ASP A 266 -23.78 -28.69 65.59
N GLU A 267 -22.53 -28.25 65.76
CA GLU A 267 -21.62 -28.74 66.82
C GLU A 267 -21.54 -27.74 67.99
N LEU A 268 -22.67 -27.41 68.61
CA LEU A 268 -22.69 -26.85 69.97
C LEU A 268 -24.04 -27.13 70.67
N ASP A 269 -24.15 -28.28 71.33
CA ASP A 269 -24.52 -28.37 72.75
C ASP A 269 -24.63 -29.83 73.21
N THR A 270 -23.74 -30.21 74.12
CA THR A 270 -23.75 -31.48 74.85
C THR A 270 -24.29 -31.25 76.25
N SER A 271 -25.33 -32.02 76.59
CA SER A 271 -25.79 -32.45 77.93
C SER A 271 -26.82 -31.62 78.71
N GLY A 272 -27.96 -32.26 79.04
CA GLY A 272 -28.79 -31.85 80.18
C GLY A 272 -30.22 -32.42 80.28
N SER A 273 -30.37 -33.69 80.70
CA SER A 273 -31.46 -34.23 81.57
C SER A 273 -32.94 -34.40 81.10
N VAL A 274 -33.32 -35.68 80.98
CA VAL A 274 -34.51 -36.43 81.48
C VAL A 274 -35.97 -35.86 81.46
N SER A 275 -36.78 -36.42 80.53
CA SER A 275 -38.16 -37.01 80.56
C SER A 275 -39.27 -36.57 81.56
N PRO A 276 -40.56 -37.02 81.41
CA PRO A 276 -41.52 -36.78 80.31
C PRO A 276 -42.95 -36.41 80.84
N VAL A 277 -43.86 -35.85 80.01
CA VAL A 277 -45.31 -36.20 80.11
C VAL A 277 -46.10 -35.80 78.85
N SER A 278 -47.05 -36.67 78.51
CA SER A 278 -48.02 -36.59 77.43
C SER A 278 -49.23 -35.71 77.81
N GLY A 279 -49.81 -34.98 76.85
CA GLY A 279 -51.00 -34.16 77.07
C GLY A 279 -51.56 -33.47 75.82
N GLN A 280 -52.35 -34.23 75.06
CA GLN A 280 -53.31 -33.85 74.00
C GLN A 280 -54.08 -32.53 74.21
N SER A 281 -54.30 -31.74 73.13
CA SER A 281 -55.60 -31.16 72.65
C SER A 281 -55.44 -29.85 71.83
N THR A 282 -55.95 -29.83 70.59
CA THR A 282 -56.41 -28.62 69.84
C THR A 282 -57.88 -28.27 70.24
N PRO A 283 -58.60 -27.20 69.76
CA PRO A 283 -58.30 -26.18 68.73
C PRO A 283 -58.82 -24.71 69.00
N SER A 284 -58.53 -23.80 68.05
CA SER A 284 -59.37 -22.67 67.55
C SER A 284 -59.61 -21.37 68.38
N ARG A 285 -59.20 -20.21 67.82
CA ARG A 285 -60.05 -19.10 67.26
C ARG A 285 -59.58 -17.65 67.56
N GLN A 286 -59.41 -16.89 66.46
CA GLN A 286 -59.56 -15.43 66.21
C GLN A 286 -59.10 -14.36 67.24
N ARG A 287 -58.31 -13.39 66.73
CA ARG A 287 -58.71 -11.96 66.67
C ARG A 287 -57.79 -11.13 65.75
N THR A 288 -58.39 -10.41 64.81
CA THR A 288 -57.87 -9.15 64.20
C THR A 288 -58.57 -7.97 64.90
N PRO A 289 -58.04 -6.73 64.81
CA PRO A 289 -58.27 -5.81 63.66
C PRO A 289 -57.01 -4.94 63.37
N ARG A 290 -56.87 -3.97 62.45
CA ARG A 290 -57.47 -3.48 61.19
C ARG A 290 -56.70 -2.19 60.82
N GLY A 291 -56.43 -1.97 59.53
CA GLY A 291 -56.04 -0.66 58.95
C GLY A 291 -55.14 -0.85 57.71
N LYS A 292 -55.65 -1.01 56.47
CA LYS A 292 -56.17 0.00 55.51
C LYS A 292 -55.22 1.20 55.31
N CYS A 293 -54.80 1.61 54.11
CA CYS A 293 -55.15 1.25 52.72
C CYS A 293 -53.99 1.59 51.78
N SER A 294 -53.99 0.87 50.66
CA SER A 294 -53.11 0.83 49.49
C SER A 294 -53.25 2.02 48.53
N LEU A 295 -52.39 2.07 47.50
CA LEU A 295 -52.68 2.20 46.06
C LEU A 295 -51.34 2.16 45.27
N SER A 296 -51.00 1.05 44.57
CA SER A 296 -51.18 0.77 43.12
C SER A 296 -50.26 1.63 42.20
N GLN A 297 -49.56 1.17 41.16
CA GLN A 297 -49.46 -0.09 40.40
C GLN A 297 -48.18 0.00 39.49
N PRO A 298 -47.80 -1.07 38.75
CA PRO A 298 -46.55 -1.19 37.99
C PRO A 298 -46.65 -0.75 36.52
N GLY A 299 -45.51 -0.43 35.90
CA GLY A 299 -45.41 -0.12 34.46
C GLY A 299 -44.81 -1.27 33.62
N PRO A 300 -45.05 -1.26 32.31
CA PRO A 300 -44.05 -1.76 31.36
C PRO A 300 -43.79 -0.82 30.16
N SER A 301 -42.50 -0.76 29.81
CA SER A 301 -41.80 -0.78 28.52
C SER A 301 -42.37 -0.19 27.19
N VAL A 302 -41.39 0.39 26.46
CA VAL A 302 -41.20 0.58 25.00
C VAL A 302 -41.88 1.78 24.31
N SER A 303 -41.08 2.76 23.86
CA SER A 303 -40.74 3.03 22.44
C SER A 303 -40.16 4.45 22.22
N SER A 304 -39.02 4.52 21.51
CA SER A 304 -38.46 5.71 20.80
C SER A 304 -39.48 6.28 19.78
N PRO A 305 -39.34 7.48 19.12
CA PRO A 305 -38.07 8.09 18.65
C PRO A 305 -38.00 9.64 18.47
N HIS A 306 -36.84 10.09 17.96
CA HIS A 306 -36.57 11.29 17.12
C HIS A 306 -36.19 12.67 17.72
N SER A 307 -34.90 12.99 17.52
CA SER A 307 -34.38 14.13 16.74
C SER A 307 -34.17 15.55 17.35
N ARG A 308 -33.01 16.10 16.97
CA ARG A 308 -32.56 17.51 16.84
C ARG A 308 -32.05 18.29 18.06
N SER A 309 -30.74 18.55 18.00
CA SER A 309 -30.08 19.86 17.80
C SER A 309 -30.16 20.95 18.90
N ILE A 310 -29.06 21.71 18.95
CA ILE A 310 -28.87 23.08 19.46
C ILE A 310 -28.13 23.22 20.81
N ARG A 311 -26.82 23.48 20.67
CA ARG A 311 -26.10 24.72 21.09
C ARG A 311 -26.20 25.17 22.55
N GLY A 312 -25.01 25.25 23.17
CA GLY A 312 -24.54 26.45 23.88
C GLY A 312 -24.77 26.49 25.38
N GLY A 313 -23.70 26.78 26.13
CA GLY A 313 -23.83 27.18 27.54
C GLY A 313 -22.53 27.03 28.32
N SER A 314 -21.71 28.09 28.28
CA SER A 314 -20.55 28.31 29.15
C SER A 314 -20.94 28.37 30.64
N GLY A 315 -20.05 27.90 31.51
CA GLY A 315 -20.05 28.15 32.94
C GLY A 315 -18.63 28.08 33.48
N SER A 316 -18.07 29.25 33.77
CA SER A 316 -16.71 29.52 34.27
C SER A 316 -16.60 29.49 35.80
N SER A 317 -15.41 29.14 36.35
CA SER A 317 -14.63 29.82 37.44
C SER A 317 -13.56 28.87 38.05
N PRO A 318 -12.54 29.30 38.83
CA PRO A 318 -11.15 29.46 38.33
C PRO A 318 -10.03 28.88 39.25
N SER A 319 -8.76 29.08 38.85
CA SER A 319 -7.50 28.96 39.65
C SER A 319 -6.92 27.54 39.75
N GLU A 320 -5.64 27.23 39.48
CA GLU A 320 -4.37 27.94 39.71
C GLU A 320 -3.32 27.75 38.57
N ALA A 321 -2.42 28.73 38.44
CA ALA A 321 -1.18 28.75 37.64
C ALA A 321 -0.05 27.96 38.35
N GLY A 322 1.02 27.41 37.76
CA GLY A 322 1.63 27.33 36.41
C GLY A 322 2.76 26.25 36.47
N PRO A 323 3.88 26.29 35.71
CA PRO A 323 4.24 27.09 34.54
C PRO A 323 4.48 26.24 33.25
N ALA A 324 4.54 26.98 32.15
CA ALA A 324 4.70 26.51 30.78
C ALA A 324 6.06 25.84 30.49
N TRP A 325 6.00 24.68 29.84
CA TRP A 325 7.03 24.20 28.92
C TRP A 325 6.44 24.25 27.52
N GLN A 326 6.61 25.39 26.85
CA GLN A 326 6.32 25.52 25.42
C GLN A 326 7.34 24.65 24.66
N HIS A 327 6.88 23.56 24.06
CA HIS A 327 7.66 22.83 23.07
C HIS A 327 8.06 23.80 21.95
N PRO A 328 9.37 24.01 21.66
CA PRO A 328 9.77 24.70 20.45
C PRO A 328 9.27 23.86 19.28
N SER A 329 8.43 24.48 18.47
CA SER A 329 7.69 23.88 17.36
C SER A 329 8.55 22.93 16.54
N PHE A 330 8.07 21.70 16.38
CA PHE A 330 8.61 20.69 15.45
C PHE A 330 8.97 21.31 14.09
N PHE A 331 8.14 22.26 13.64
CA PHE A 331 8.36 23.09 12.45
C PHE A 331 9.67 23.88 12.45
N LEU A 332 10.11 24.47 13.58
CA LEU A 332 11.39 25.18 13.64
C LEU A 332 12.57 24.21 13.54
N ARG A 333 12.44 22.99 14.07
CA ARG A 333 13.46 21.94 13.98
C ARG A 333 13.57 21.41 12.55
N VAL A 334 12.44 21.15 11.91
CA VAL A 334 12.37 20.72 10.51
C VAL A 334 12.91 21.81 9.59
N LEU A 335 12.52 23.07 9.81
CA LEU A 335 12.99 24.20 9.01
C LEU A 335 14.51 24.43 9.16
N ARG A 336 15.04 24.28 10.39
CA ARG A 336 16.49 24.39 10.66
C ARG A 336 17.30 23.26 10.02
N ALA A 337 16.72 22.07 9.82
CA ALA A 337 17.36 20.95 9.15
C ALA A 337 17.20 21.01 7.62
N ALA A 338 16.06 21.47 7.12
CA ALA A 338 15.74 21.48 5.69
C ALA A 338 16.34 22.67 4.93
N LEU A 339 16.39 23.87 5.55
CA LEU A 339 16.95 25.08 4.92
C LEU A 339 18.40 24.92 4.44
N PRO A 340 19.36 24.42 5.24
CA PRO A 340 20.74 24.29 4.76
C PRO A 340 20.86 23.30 3.60
N LEU A 341 20.02 22.25 3.58
CA LEU A 341 20.02 21.24 2.52
C LEU A 341 19.42 21.78 1.22
N GLN A 342 18.34 22.56 1.30
CA GLN A 342 17.76 23.27 0.16
C GLN A 342 18.69 24.34 -0.40
N LEU A 343 19.40 25.08 0.46
CA LEU A 343 20.37 26.09 0.05
C LEU A 343 21.60 25.45 -0.63
N PHE A 344 22.04 24.30 -0.13
CA PHE A 344 23.10 23.50 -0.75
C PHE A 344 22.68 22.97 -2.12
N LEU A 345 21.44 22.49 -2.27
CA LEU A 345 20.91 22.04 -3.57
C LEU A 345 20.83 23.20 -4.58
N LEU A 346 20.37 24.37 -4.14
CA LEU A 346 20.37 25.59 -4.96
C LEU A 346 21.78 26.04 -5.34
N LEU A 347 22.75 25.91 -4.43
CA LEU A 347 24.15 26.19 -4.72
C LEU A 347 24.70 25.23 -5.78
N LEU A 348 24.39 23.92 -5.68
CA LEU A 348 24.81 22.93 -6.68
C LEU A 348 24.18 23.21 -8.05
N ILE A 349 22.91 23.60 -8.08
CA ILE A 349 22.23 24.02 -9.32
C ILE A 349 22.88 25.29 -9.88
N GLY A 350 23.15 26.29 -9.03
CA GLY A 350 23.83 27.52 -9.43
C GLY A 350 25.25 27.26 -9.96
N LEU A 351 26.00 26.37 -9.33
CA LEU A 351 27.32 25.95 -9.79
C LEU A 351 27.25 25.22 -11.14
N ALA A 352 26.26 24.34 -11.33
CA ALA A 352 26.03 23.69 -12.62
C ALA A 352 25.67 24.71 -13.72
N CYS A 353 24.97 25.78 -13.39
CA CYS A 353 24.66 26.88 -14.31
C CYS A 353 25.84 27.84 -14.54
N LEU A 354 26.84 27.85 -13.65
CA LEU A 354 28.06 28.66 -13.78
C LEU A 354 29.18 27.92 -14.53
N VAL A 355 29.04 26.61 -14.80
CA VAL A 355 29.91 25.90 -15.75
C VAL A 355 29.66 26.53 -17.12
N PRO A 356 30.64 27.24 -17.70
CA PRO A 356 30.49 27.78 -19.04
C PRO A 356 30.34 26.58 -19.98
N MET A 357 29.22 26.49 -20.69
CA MET A 357 29.11 25.63 -21.86
C MET A 357 29.98 26.25 -22.97
N THR A 358 31.30 26.17 -22.83
CA THR A 358 32.21 26.46 -23.93
C THR A 358 32.05 25.32 -24.93
N GLU A 359 31.52 25.64 -26.11
CA GLU A 359 31.26 24.72 -27.24
C GLU A 359 32.51 24.06 -27.84
N GLU A 360 33.68 24.18 -27.22
CA GLU A 360 34.95 23.69 -27.74
C GLU A 360 35.66 22.86 -26.66
N ASP A 361 35.26 21.59 -26.50
CA ASP A 361 36.12 20.45 -26.05
C ASP A 361 35.34 19.15 -25.72
N TYR A 362 34.23 18.84 -26.43
CA TYR A 362 33.70 17.46 -26.43
C TYR A 362 34.46 16.58 -27.43
N SER A 363 35.78 16.47 -27.25
CA SER A 363 36.57 15.39 -27.82
C SER A 363 36.60 14.24 -26.82
N CYS A 364 35.67 13.30 -26.98
CA CYS A 364 35.63 12.02 -26.27
C CYS A 364 36.82 11.12 -26.68
N ALA A 365 38.04 11.48 -26.28
CA ALA A 365 39.25 10.72 -26.54
C ALA A 365 40.12 10.53 -25.29
N MET A 366 39.51 10.23 -24.14
CA MET A 366 40.13 9.63 -22.94
C MET A 366 38.96 9.32 -21.99
N ALA A 367 38.67 8.13 -21.47
CA ALA A 367 39.51 6.99 -21.23
C ALA A 367 38.67 5.70 -21.20
N ASN A 368 38.87 4.83 -22.20
CA ASN A 368 38.58 3.40 -22.08
C ASN A 368 39.86 2.72 -21.54
N ASN A 369 40.06 2.82 -20.23
CA ASN A 369 41.29 2.40 -19.54
C ASN A 369 41.39 0.89 -19.24
N PHE A 370 40.54 0.05 -19.86
CA PHE A 370 40.58 -1.40 -19.65
C PHE A 370 41.23 -2.18 -20.79
N ALA A 371 41.40 -1.59 -21.98
CA ALA A 371 41.91 -2.30 -23.15
C ALA A 371 43.45 -2.40 -23.26
N ARG A 372 44.21 -1.83 -22.30
CA ARG A 372 45.69 -1.76 -22.35
C ARG A 372 46.44 -2.49 -21.22
N SER A 373 45.76 -3.25 -20.35
CA SER A 373 46.42 -3.90 -19.20
C SER A 373 47.14 -5.23 -19.50
N PHE A 374 47.16 -5.72 -20.74
CA PHE A 374 47.73 -7.05 -21.06
C PHE A 374 48.85 -7.06 -22.10
N HIS A 375 49.77 -6.09 -22.04
CA HIS A 375 51.01 -6.15 -22.82
C HIS A 375 52.23 -6.04 -21.89
N PRO A 376 53.07 -7.09 -21.77
CA PRO A 376 54.37 -6.96 -21.12
C PRO A 376 55.26 -6.06 -21.98
N MET A 377 55.54 -4.84 -21.51
CA MET A 377 56.48 -3.94 -22.16
C MET A 377 57.92 -4.46 -21.98
N LEU A 378 58.47 -5.08 -23.02
CA LEU A 378 59.92 -5.18 -23.21
C LEU A 378 60.45 -3.77 -23.52
N LYS A 379 61.16 -3.17 -22.56
CA LYS A 379 61.90 -1.91 -22.76
C LYS A 379 63.12 -2.19 -23.63
N TYR A 380 63.16 -1.58 -24.81
CA TYR A 380 64.41 -1.41 -25.55
C TYR A 380 65.19 -0.25 -24.93
N MET A 381 66.31 -0.55 -24.28
CA MET A 381 67.16 0.45 -23.60
C MET A 381 68.09 1.23 -24.54
N ASN A 382 68.11 0.98 -25.85
CA ASN A 382 69.08 1.60 -26.76
C ASN A 382 68.45 2.06 -28.08
N GLY A 383 67.78 3.22 -28.02
CA GLY A 383 67.53 4.12 -29.18
C GLY A 383 66.50 3.68 -30.22
N PRO A 384 65.91 4.64 -30.97
CA PRO A 384 64.99 4.34 -32.08
C PRO A 384 65.76 3.85 -33.33
N PRO A 385 65.20 2.93 -34.13
CA PRO A 385 65.81 2.47 -35.37
C PRO A 385 65.77 3.57 -36.46
N PRO A 386 66.72 3.56 -37.42
CA PRO A 386 66.83 4.60 -38.44
C PRO A 386 65.67 4.55 -39.45
N LEU A 387 65.41 5.72 -40.05
CA LEU A 387 64.26 6.10 -40.91
C LEU A 387 63.84 5.07 -41.97
#